data_AF-A0A0D5LVN2-F1
#
_entry.id   AF-A0A0D5LVN2-F1
#
_cell.length_a   1.000
_cell.length_b   1.000
_cell.length_c   1.000
_cell.angle_alpha   90.00
_cell.angle_beta   90.00
_cell.angle_gamma   90.00
#
_symmetry.space_group_name_H-M   'P 1'
#
loop_
_entity.id
_entity.type
_entity.pdbx_description
1 polymer ?
#
loop_
_entity_poly.entity_id
_entity_poly.type
_entity_poly.pdbx_seq_one_letter_code
_entity_poly.pdbx_strand_id
1 'polypeptide(L)'
;MAPASAFAHVKWFAPYIVNAAPSPIARTLSDPFFWTGLALVLVFFLATRLVERSALGDTTLDVMDRISEPLWLRLDGFVRIVIAAFFVAIFAVGGVYLTPDLKTSAEWVSWLQLLIAAGIVSRRTMPLSAAGIIFLWVLALRDYQLFHLLDYLALGVAVAAYLVLEASNRPEWRKHRFEVLRWGVAIALMWSSLEKFAYPEWFYPLVIERPFLTFGMPRDMFIPMAGVAEFTMGFGLLATPLVRRLSAIALFVIFNAAVFPFGRIDLIGHALIMAIIVAIAADHNRELHFWSWIRRALVGVPVGLASALIIFATAYWGLHAAFYGANAQTMSELNAGQMDMATHSFSTEHPHGPLVPAGDGGQGGALSVTEAYEQSMMGMHEEMMEGLRNDDPDVAFVRGMIPHHQGAIDMARIQLEAGSDPVNMALARHIIADQQQEIDAMHAWLRERGLEDE
;
A
#
# COMPACT_ATOMS: atom_id res chain seq x y z
N MET A 1 -7.31 -10.39 -28.06
CA MET A 1 -7.98 -9.56 -27.03
C MET A 1 -7.16 -9.63 -25.77
N ALA A 2 -6.77 -8.50 -25.20
CA ALA A 2 -6.05 -8.42 -23.93
C ALA A 2 -6.90 -7.59 -22.95
N PRO A 3 -7.16 -8.07 -21.72
CA PRO A 3 -7.63 -7.19 -20.64
C PRO A 3 -6.50 -6.21 -20.29
N ALA A 4 -6.81 -4.92 -20.26
CA ALA A 4 -5.87 -3.90 -19.79
C ALA A 4 -5.78 -3.89 -18.25
N SER A 5 -4.62 -3.45 -17.73
CA SER A 5 -4.38 -2.93 -16.38
C SER A 5 -5.20 -3.49 -15.19
N ALA A 6 -4.54 -4.24 -14.31
CA ALA A 6 -4.92 -4.43 -12.91
C ALA A 6 -3.67 -4.23 -12.04
N PHE A 7 -3.82 -3.64 -10.85
CA PHE A 7 -2.73 -3.28 -9.94
C PHE A 7 -2.80 -4.09 -8.60
N ALA A 8 -2.04 -3.70 -7.54
CA ALA A 8 -1.21 -4.60 -6.66
C ALA A 8 -1.82 -5.68 -5.74
N HIS A 9 -1.67 -5.77 -4.40
CA HIS A 9 -1.17 -4.98 -3.23
C HIS A 9 -1.62 -3.51 -3.00
N VAL A 10 -1.68 -3.00 -1.75
CA VAL A 10 -2.59 -1.89 -1.25
C VAL A 10 -2.29 -0.43 -1.57
N LYS A 11 -1.23 0.24 -1.10
CA LYS A 11 0.03 0.16 -1.82
C LYS A 11 -0.25 0.49 -3.28
N TRP A 12 -0.34 -0.56 -4.09
CA TRP A 12 -0.47 -0.47 -5.53
C TRP A 12 -1.95 -0.62 -5.99
N PHE A 13 -2.97 -0.56 -5.11
CA PHE A 13 -4.41 -0.74 -5.42
C PHE A 13 -5.23 0.54 -5.24
N ALA A 14 -4.94 1.28 -4.16
CA ALA A 14 -5.79 2.33 -3.62
C ALA A 14 -4.97 3.60 -3.37
N PRO A 15 -5.56 4.80 -3.46
CA PRO A 15 -4.87 6.05 -3.15
C PRO A 15 -4.35 6.06 -1.71
N TYR A 16 -3.08 6.46 -1.55
CA TYR A 16 -2.40 6.63 -0.26
C TYR A 16 -1.65 7.96 -0.26
N ILE A 17 -1.55 8.60 0.90
CA ILE A 17 -0.79 9.85 1.09
C ILE A 17 0.30 9.57 2.13
N VAL A 18 1.56 9.56 1.69
CA VAL A 18 2.73 9.12 2.49
C VAL A 18 2.98 10.01 3.72
N ASN A 19 2.68 11.30 3.61
CA ASN A 19 2.87 12.31 4.66
C ASN A 19 1.60 12.57 5.50
N ALA A 20 0.53 11.81 5.29
CA ALA A 20 -0.65 11.86 6.15
C ALA A 20 -0.31 11.26 7.51
N ALA A 21 -0.71 11.91 8.61
CA ALA A 21 -0.42 11.38 9.94
C ALA A 21 -1.08 10.01 10.17
N PRO A 22 -0.35 9.04 10.75
CA PRO A 22 -0.92 7.76 11.13
C PRO A 22 -1.94 7.98 12.25
N SER A 23 -3.05 7.23 12.19
CA SER A 23 -4.05 7.15 13.27
C SER A 23 -3.38 7.02 14.64
N PRO A 24 -3.84 7.75 15.67
CA PRO A 24 -3.25 7.64 17.00
C PRO A 24 -3.27 6.19 17.49
N ILE A 25 -2.13 5.68 17.99
CA ILE A 25 -1.99 4.29 18.46
C ILE A 25 -3.03 3.90 19.54
N ALA A 26 -3.60 4.89 20.25
CA ALA A 26 -4.73 4.71 21.15
C ALA A 26 -5.98 4.11 20.47
N ARG A 27 -6.23 4.43 19.18
CA ARG A 27 -7.31 3.82 18.36
C ARG A 27 -7.13 2.30 18.35
N THR A 28 -5.96 1.82 17.91
CA THR A 28 -5.59 0.40 17.86
C THR A 28 -5.60 -0.27 19.24
N LEU A 29 -5.12 0.42 20.29
CA LEU A 29 -5.11 -0.13 21.64
C LEU A 29 -6.49 -0.16 22.32
N SER A 30 -7.46 0.60 21.81
CA SER A 30 -8.87 0.56 22.23
C SER A 30 -9.72 -0.43 21.42
N ASP A 31 -9.18 -0.97 20.32
CA ASP A 31 -9.88 -1.87 19.40
C ASP A 31 -10.01 -3.29 20.00
N PRO A 32 -11.23 -3.82 20.21
CA PRO A 32 -11.42 -5.15 20.78
C PRO A 32 -11.04 -6.29 19.81
N PHE A 33 -11.08 -6.05 18.50
CA PHE A 33 -10.71 -7.03 17.48
C PHE A 33 -9.19 -7.15 17.33
N PHE A 34 -8.43 -6.06 17.52
CA PHE A 34 -6.98 -6.12 17.70
C PHE A 34 -6.60 -7.08 18.85
N TRP A 35 -7.15 -6.87 20.04
CA TRP A 35 -6.87 -7.73 21.20
C TRP A 35 -7.38 -9.16 21.02
N THR A 36 -8.53 -9.35 20.35
CA THR A 36 -9.07 -10.68 20.04
C THR A 36 -8.15 -11.46 19.09
N GLY A 37 -7.70 -10.83 17.99
CA GLY A 37 -6.71 -11.42 17.09
C GLY A 37 -5.39 -11.76 17.81
N LEU A 38 -4.92 -10.87 18.69
CA LEU A 38 -3.68 -11.07 19.42
C LEU A 38 -3.77 -12.23 20.42
N ALA A 39 -4.91 -12.36 21.12
CA ALA A 39 -5.17 -13.48 22.01
C ALA A 39 -5.23 -14.82 21.26
N LEU A 40 -5.89 -14.87 20.10
CA LEU A 40 -5.99 -16.07 19.27
C LEU A 40 -4.61 -16.55 18.80
N VAL A 41 -3.74 -15.65 18.31
CA VAL A 41 -2.39 -16.04 17.87
C VAL A 41 -1.47 -16.37 19.04
N LEU A 42 -1.60 -15.68 20.19
CA LEU A 42 -0.88 -16.06 21.41
C LEU A 42 -1.24 -17.48 21.88
N VAL A 43 -2.52 -17.87 21.85
CA VAL A 43 -2.96 -19.24 22.13
C VAL A 43 -2.35 -20.22 21.11
N PHE A 44 -2.38 -19.91 19.82
CA PHE A 44 -1.79 -20.77 18.77
C PHE A 44 -0.27 -20.96 18.95
N PHE A 45 0.49 -19.89 19.21
CA PHE A 45 1.94 -19.96 19.42
C PHE A 45 2.29 -20.67 20.73
N LEU A 46 1.54 -20.47 21.82
CA LEU A 46 1.75 -21.19 23.08
C LEU A 46 1.43 -22.69 22.92
N ALA A 47 0.33 -23.05 22.26
CA ALA A 47 -0.01 -24.44 21.95
C ALA A 47 1.05 -25.10 21.07
N THR A 48 1.50 -24.43 20.01
CA THR A 48 2.58 -24.91 19.14
C THR A 48 3.90 -25.06 19.91
N ARG A 49 4.23 -24.15 20.81
CA ARG A 49 5.43 -24.23 21.67
C ARG A 49 5.35 -25.35 22.70
N LEU A 50 4.14 -25.73 23.15
CA LEU A 50 3.92 -26.90 24.00
C LEU A 50 4.10 -28.21 23.19
N VAL A 51 3.58 -28.27 21.96
CA VAL A 51 3.79 -29.42 21.05
C VAL A 51 5.28 -29.58 20.71
N GLU A 52 5.99 -28.50 20.35
CA GLU A 52 7.43 -28.50 20.05
C GLU A 52 8.31 -28.93 21.25
N ARG A 53 7.78 -28.86 22.48
CA ARG A 53 8.44 -29.34 23.71
C ARG A 53 8.16 -30.80 24.04
N SER A 54 7.45 -31.52 23.19
CA SER A 54 7.05 -32.92 23.37
C SER A 54 7.61 -33.81 22.26
N ALA A 55 7.60 -35.14 22.46
CA ALA A 55 8.02 -36.10 21.43
C ALA A 55 7.17 -36.01 20.13
N LEU A 56 5.94 -35.49 20.20
CA LEU A 56 5.14 -35.18 19.00
C LEU A 56 5.75 -34.04 18.19
N GLY A 57 6.40 -33.07 18.84
CA GLY A 57 7.12 -31.97 18.21
C GLY A 57 8.33 -32.43 17.42
N ASP A 58 9.19 -33.25 18.02
CA ASP A 58 10.33 -33.87 17.31
C ASP A 58 9.85 -34.73 16.13
N THR A 59 8.86 -35.61 16.35
CA THR A 59 8.26 -36.43 15.29
C THR A 59 7.68 -35.57 14.14
N THR A 60 7.04 -34.44 14.47
CA THR A 60 6.50 -33.49 13.48
C THR A 60 7.61 -32.83 12.68
N LEU A 61 8.68 -32.36 13.35
CA LEU A 61 9.82 -31.74 12.68
C LEU A 61 10.56 -32.75 11.79
N ASP A 62 10.73 -34.00 12.22
CA ASP A 62 11.36 -35.07 11.43
C ASP A 62 10.53 -35.42 10.17
N VAL A 63 9.20 -35.40 10.27
CA VAL A 63 8.29 -35.57 9.12
C VAL A 63 8.37 -34.36 8.18
N MET A 64 8.35 -33.14 8.71
CA MET A 64 8.47 -31.92 7.91
C MET A 64 9.83 -31.81 7.22
N ASP A 65 10.92 -32.23 7.86
CA ASP A 65 12.26 -32.30 7.28
C ASP A 65 12.32 -33.31 6.12
N ARG A 66 11.74 -34.51 6.31
CA ARG A 66 11.66 -35.52 5.23
C ARG A 66 10.84 -35.04 4.02
N ILE A 67 9.79 -34.25 4.25
CA ILE A 67 8.98 -33.66 3.17
C ILE A 67 9.76 -32.54 2.45
N SER A 68 10.55 -31.72 3.17
CA SER A 68 11.32 -30.62 2.57
C SER A 68 12.70 -31.00 2.04
N GLU A 69 13.24 -32.18 2.37
CA GLU A 69 14.59 -32.62 2.01
C GLU A 69 14.96 -32.40 0.52
N PRO A 70 14.13 -32.74 -0.49
CA PRO A 70 14.47 -32.54 -1.90
C PRO A 70 14.66 -31.06 -2.29
N LEU A 71 14.01 -30.15 -1.57
CA LEU A 71 14.13 -28.69 -1.73
C LEU A 71 15.28 -28.15 -0.88
N TRP A 72 15.43 -28.61 0.37
CA TRP A 72 16.52 -28.22 1.28
C TRP A 72 17.90 -28.47 0.65
N LEU A 73 18.11 -29.65 0.06
CA LEU A 73 19.35 -30.01 -0.66
C LEU A 73 19.64 -29.13 -1.89
N ARG A 74 18.67 -28.32 -2.34
CA ARG A 74 18.75 -27.46 -3.52
C ARG A 74 18.47 -25.98 -3.20
N LEU A 75 18.38 -25.62 -1.92
CA LEU A 75 17.76 -24.37 -1.49
C LEU A 75 18.51 -23.11 -1.96
N ASP A 76 19.86 -23.16 -1.98
CA ASP A 76 20.69 -22.10 -2.56
C ASP A 76 20.40 -21.89 -4.06
N GLY A 77 20.14 -22.98 -4.79
CA GLY A 77 19.78 -22.95 -6.21
C GLY A 77 18.38 -22.38 -6.42
N PHE A 78 17.40 -22.87 -5.67
CA PHE A 78 16.02 -22.38 -5.71
C PHE A 78 15.93 -20.87 -5.45
N VAL A 79 16.50 -20.40 -4.34
CA VAL A 79 16.45 -18.97 -3.98
C VAL A 79 17.17 -18.10 -5.03
N ARG A 80 18.35 -18.51 -5.52
CA ARG A 80 19.08 -17.77 -6.57
C ARG A 80 18.31 -17.73 -7.90
N ILE A 81 17.64 -18.82 -8.28
CA ILE A 81 16.80 -18.88 -9.48
C ILE A 81 15.62 -17.92 -9.36
N VAL A 82 14.91 -17.88 -8.21
CA VAL A 82 13.77 -16.96 -8.07
C VAL A 82 14.22 -15.50 -7.99
N ILE A 83 15.34 -15.17 -7.34
CA ILE A 83 15.85 -13.78 -7.36
C ILE A 83 16.21 -13.37 -8.80
N ALA A 84 16.90 -14.22 -9.57
CA ALA A 84 17.21 -13.92 -10.97
C ALA A 84 15.94 -13.79 -11.83
N ALA A 85 14.96 -14.69 -11.66
CA ALA A 85 13.68 -14.64 -12.36
C ALA A 85 12.85 -13.40 -12.01
N PHE A 86 12.89 -12.94 -10.75
CA PHE A 86 12.29 -11.68 -10.31
C PHE A 86 12.90 -10.48 -11.03
N PHE A 87 14.24 -10.39 -11.11
CA PHE A 87 14.91 -9.31 -11.84
C PHE A 87 14.63 -9.33 -13.35
N VAL A 88 14.47 -10.52 -13.96
CA VAL A 88 13.97 -10.65 -15.35
C VAL A 88 12.50 -10.23 -15.48
N ALA A 89 11.66 -10.52 -14.48
CA ALA A 89 10.25 -10.16 -14.48
C ALA A 89 10.02 -8.65 -14.36
N ILE A 90 10.74 -7.95 -13.48
CA ILE A 90 10.64 -6.47 -13.39
C ILE A 90 11.26 -5.77 -14.61
N PHE A 91 12.33 -6.33 -15.21
CA PHE A 91 12.82 -5.89 -16.53
C PHE A 91 11.75 -6.01 -17.62
N ALA A 92 10.96 -7.10 -17.62
CA ALA A 92 9.87 -7.32 -18.56
C ALA A 92 8.59 -6.50 -18.25
N VAL A 93 8.47 -5.93 -17.04
CA VAL A 93 7.46 -4.90 -16.72
C VAL A 93 7.92 -3.53 -17.21
N GLY A 94 9.21 -3.21 -17.04
CA GLY A 94 9.82 -1.94 -17.44
C GLY A 94 9.39 -0.75 -16.57
N GLY A 95 10.16 0.34 -16.64
CA GLY A 95 9.81 1.62 -15.99
C GLY A 95 9.68 1.55 -14.47
N VAL A 96 10.41 0.66 -13.81
CA VAL A 96 10.39 0.43 -12.35
C VAL A 96 11.81 0.25 -11.79
N TYR A 97 12.03 0.58 -10.51
CA TYR A 97 13.31 0.42 -9.82
C TYR A 97 13.52 -0.99 -9.24
N LEU A 98 12.63 -1.41 -8.34
CA LEU A 98 12.76 -2.66 -7.58
C LEU A 98 11.42 -3.38 -7.36
N THR A 99 10.30 -2.66 -7.32
CA THR A 99 8.95 -3.22 -7.18
C THR A 99 8.02 -2.55 -8.20
N PRO A 100 6.83 -3.11 -8.49
CA PRO A 100 5.89 -2.51 -9.44
C PRO A 100 5.41 -1.10 -9.09
N ASP A 101 5.54 -0.70 -7.82
CA ASP A 101 5.16 0.60 -7.22
C ASP A 101 6.17 1.71 -7.56
N LEU A 102 7.46 1.39 -7.46
CA LEU A 102 8.58 2.33 -7.55
C LEU A 102 8.91 2.61 -9.02
N LYS A 103 8.17 3.53 -9.65
CA LYS A 103 8.29 3.92 -11.06
C LYS A 103 9.57 4.70 -11.37
N THR A 104 9.99 4.65 -12.63
CA THR A 104 11.01 5.54 -13.20
C THR A 104 10.88 5.65 -14.71
N SER A 105 11.21 6.80 -15.28
CA SER A 105 11.34 7.02 -16.73
C SER A 105 12.71 6.58 -17.28
N ALA A 106 13.66 6.22 -16.41
CA ALA A 106 15.03 5.91 -16.80
C ALA A 106 15.17 4.46 -17.34
N GLU A 107 15.00 4.26 -18.65
CA GLU A 107 15.06 2.93 -19.30
C GLU A 107 16.28 2.08 -18.92
N TRP A 108 17.46 2.70 -18.73
CA TRP A 108 18.70 2.03 -18.36
C TRP A 108 18.63 1.28 -17.03
N VAL A 109 17.70 1.65 -16.14
CA VAL A 109 17.40 0.94 -14.88
C VAL A 109 16.95 -0.49 -15.17
N SER A 110 16.14 -0.69 -16.21
CA SER A 110 15.67 -2.02 -16.63
C SER A 110 16.85 -2.87 -17.13
N TRP A 111 17.76 -2.27 -17.92
CA TRP A 111 18.99 -2.96 -18.35
C TRP A 111 19.90 -3.33 -17.17
N LEU A 112 19.98 -2.50 -16.13
CA LEU A 112 20.68 -2.84 -14.89
C LEU A 112 20.04 -4.03 -14.14
N GLN A 113 18.71 -4.14 -14.11
CA GLN A 113 18.02 -5.31 -13.55
C GLN A 113 18.39 -6.60 -14.29
N LEU A 114 18.47 -6.56 -15.63
CA LEU A 114 18.90 -7.71 -16.42
C LEU A 114 20.37 -8.09 -16.17
N LEU A 115 21.25 -7.10 -15.96
CA LEU A 115 22.65 -7.34 -15.55
C LEU A 115 22.75 -7.94 -14.13
N ILE A 116 21.90 -7.49 -13.19
CA ILE A 116 21.79 -8.07 -11.84
C ILE A 116 21.36 -9.54 -11.93
N ALA A 117 20.35 -9.86 -12.74
CA ALA A 117 19.90 -11.23 -12.98
C ALA A 117 21.01 -12.13 -13.55
N ALA A 118 21.71 -11.67 -14.60
CA ALA A 118 22.83 -12.39 -15.19
C ALA A 118 23.98 -12.60 -14.18
N GLY A 119 24.29 -11.59 -13.38
CA GLY A 119 25.32 -11.65 -12.34
C GLY A 119 25.01 -12.65 -11.21
N ILE A 120 23.73 -13.00 -10.98
CA ILE A 120 23.34 -13.99 -9.96
C ILE A 120 23.75 -15.42 -10.34
N VAL A 121 23.95 -15.72 -11.63
CA VAL A 121 24.25 -17.07 -12.15
C VAL A 121 25.60 -17.61 -11.62
N SER A 122 26.60 -16.75 -11.40
CA SER A 122 27.93 -17.15 -10.91
C SER A 122 28.23 -16.63 -9.50
N ARG A 123 28.79 -17.49 -8.65
CA ARG A 123 29.23 -17.13 -7.28
C ARG A 123 30.27 -16.01 -7.25
N ARG A 124 30.99 -15.78 -8.35
CA ARG A 124 31.98 -14.68 -8.47
C ARG A 124 31.34 -13.31 -8.74
N THR A 125 30.18 -13.27 -9.38
CA THR A 125 29.51 -12.04 -9.82
C THR A 125 28.36 -11.63 -8.90
N MET A 126 27.84 -12.54 -8.07
CA MET A 126 26.81 -12.23 -7.06
C MET A 126 27.09 -11.00 -6.16
N PRO A 127 28.32 -10.70 -5.73
CA PRO A 127 28.59 -9.45 -4.99
C PRO A 127 28.37 -8.18 -5.81
N LEU A 128 28.52 -8.24 -7.14
CA LEU A 128 28.21 -7.12 -8.04
C LEU A 128 26.69 -6.98 -8.23
N SER A 129 25.97 -8.10 -8.35
CA SER A 129 24.49 -8.10 -8.31
C SER A 129 23.97 -7.49 -7.01
N ALA A 130 24.55 -7.86 -5.86
CA ALA A 130 24.21 -7.29 -4.55
C ALA A 130 24.44 -5.77 -4.50
N ALA A 131 25.58 -5.28 -4.99
CA ALA A 131 25.86 -3.85 -5.09
C ALA A 131 24.85 -3.14 -6.02
N GLY A 132 24.45 -3.77 -7.13
CA GLY A 132 23.40 -3.29 -8.03
C GLY A 132 22.03 -3.15 -7.36
N ILE A 133 21.64 -4.12 -6.51
CA ILE A 133 20.38 -4.05 -5.74
C ILE A 133 20.38 -2.86 -4.77
N ILE A 134 21.48 -2.68 -4.04
CA ILE A 134 21.63 -1.53 -3.12
C ILE A 134 21.65 -0.21 -3.90
N PHE A 135 22.33 -0.16 -5.05
CA PHE A 135 22.37 1.03 -5.90
C PHE A 135 20.98 1.39 -6.47
N LEU A 136 20.18 0.41 -6.90
CA LEU A 136 18.80 0.63 -7.33
C LEU A 136 17.93 1.20 -6.20
N TRP A 137 18.13 0.75 -4.95
CA TRP A 137 17.40 1.29 -3.79
C TRP A 137 17.86 2.73 -3.44
N VAL A 138 19.18 2.99 -3.45
CA VAL A 138 19.74 4.34 -3.24
C VAL A 138 19.31 5.31 -4.35
N LEU A 139 19.13 4.82 -5.58
CA LEU A 139 18.59 5.61 -6.69
C LEU A 139 17.10 5.92 -6.49
N ALA A 140 16.30 4.96 -6.01
CA ALA A 140 14.89 5.18 -5.70
C ALA A 140 14.65 6.27 -4.63
N LEU A 141 15.59 6.47 -3.68
CA LEU A 141 15.55 7.57 -2.70
C LEU A 141 15.56 8.98 -3.32
N ARG A 142 15.91 9.12 -4.61
CA ARG A 142 15.81 10.40 -5.33
C ARG A 142 14.35 10.81 -5.53
N ASP A 143 13.52 9.84 -5.91
CA ASP A 143 12.16 10.08 -6.41
C ASP A 143 11.09 9.68 -5.37
N TYR A 144 11.47 8.82 -4.39
CA TYR A 144 10.61 8.31 -3.33
C TYR A 144 11.19 8.63 -1.94
N GLN A 145 10.31 9.00 -1.00
CA GLN A 145 10.70 9.37 0.35
C GLN A 145 11.19 8.16 1.17
N LEU A 146 12.19 8.38 2.02
CA LEU A 146 12.85 7.32 2.80
C LEU A 146 11.87 6.48 3.63
N PHE A 147 10.87 7.10 4.28
CA PHE A 147 9.89 6.39 5.11
C PHE A 147 9.05 5.37 4.30
N HIS A 148 8.56 5.78 3.13
CA HIS A 148 7.82 4.90 2.19
C HIS A 148 8.69 3.73 1.68
N LEU A 149 10.00 3.93 1.57
CA LEU A 149 10.95 2.90 1.12
C LEU A 149 11.36 1.89 2.20
N LEU A 150 10.99 2.07 3.48
CA LEU A 150 11.41 1.20 4.59
C LEU A 150 10.86 -0.22 4.47
N ASP A 151 9.61 -0.38 4.04
CA ASP A 151 8.95 -1.66 3.75
C ASP A 151 9.83 -2.57 2.87
N TYR A 152 10.33 -1.99 1.78
CA TYR A 152 11.09 -2.68 0.75
C TYR A 152 12.60 -2.75 1.08
N LEU A 153 13.13 -1.78 1.85
CA LEU A 153 14.54 -1.70 2.26
C LEU A 153 14.99 -2.97 2.99
N ALA A 154 14.22 -3.42 3.99
CA ALA A 154 14.57 -4.58 4.80
C ALA A 154 14.73 -5.86 3.96
N LEU A 155 13.84 -6.04 2.97
CA LEU A 155 13.90 -7.15 2.02
C LEU A 155 15.06 -7.00 1.03
N GLY A 156 15.22 -5.82 0.42
CA GLY A 156 16.26 -5.56 -0.58
C GLY A 156 17.68 -5.71 -0.02
N VAL A 157 17.93 -5.17 1.18
CA VAL A 157 19.20 -5.35 1.90
C VAL A 157 19.44 -6.82 2.26
N ALA A 158 18.41 -7.54 2.70
CA ALA A 158 18.55 -8.96 3.03
C ALA A 158 18.87 -9.83 1.80
N VAL A 159 18.27 -9.54 0.64
CA VAL A 159 18.57 -10.22 -0.62
C VAL A 159 19.99 -9.89 -1.10
N ALA A 160 20.42 -8.63 -1.06
CA ALA A 160 21.79 -8.23 -1.38
C ALA A 160 22.81 -8.93 -0.45
N ALA A 161 22.57 -8.92 0.87
CA ALA A 161 23.41 -9.58 1.85
C ALA A 161 23.44 -11.11 1.67
N TYR A 162 22.32 -11.75 1.31
CA TYR A 162 22.30 -13.17 0.96
C TYR A 162 23.25 -13.49 -0.20
N LEU A 163 23.21 -12.71 -1.29
CA LEU A 163 24.09 -12.91 -2.45
C LEU A 163 25.57 -12.79 -2.07
N VAL A 164 25.93 -11.87 -1.17
CA VAL A 164 27.30 -11.73 -0.63
C VAL A 164 27.69 -12.91 0.28
N LEU A 165 26.80 -13.34 1.17
CA LEU A 165 27.06 -14.45 2.09
C LEU A 165 27.11 -15.81 1.38
N GLU A 166 26.32 -16.01 0.31
CA GLU A 166 26.41 -17.18 -0.57
C GLU A 166 27.72 -17.15 -1.37
N ALA A 167 28.11 -15.99 -1.95
CA ALA A 167 29.37 -15.84 -2.67
C ALA A 167 30.62 -16.09 -1.79
N SER A 168 30.51 -15.87 -0.48
CA SER A 168 31.62 -16.06 0.47
C SER A 168 32.16 -17.49 0.49
N ASN A 169 33.49 -17.61 0.53
CA ASN A 169 34.20 -18.86 0.77
C ASN A 169 34.46 -19.13 2.27
N ARG A 170 34.03 -18.24 3.19
CA ARG A 170 34.15 -18.44 4.64
C ARG A 170 32.91 -19.17 5.17
N PRO A 171 33.00 -20.43 5.67
CA PRO A 171 31.81 -21.18 6.13
C PRO A 171 31.04 -20.48 7.24
N GLU A 172 31.75 -19.80 8.15
CA GLU A 172 31.17 -19.02 9.25
C GLU A 172 30.29 -17.86 8.79
N TRP A 173 30.53 -17.32 7.59
CA TRP A 173 29.70 -16.26 7.00
C TRP A 173 28.57 -16.90 6.21
N ARG A 174 28.89 -17.89 5.37
CA ARG A 174 27.93 -18.63 4.54
C ARG A 174 26.77 -19.23 5.34
N LYS A 175 26.99 -19.70 6.58
CA LYS A 175 25.93 -20.30 7.41
C LYS A 175 24.75 -19.35 7.69
N HIS A 176 25.00 -18.04 7.81
CA HIS A 176 23.96 -17.05 8.13
C HIS A 176 23.13 -16.56 6.92
N ARG A 177 23.42 -17.01 5.69
CA ARG A 177 22.78 -16.48 4.47
C ARG A 177 21.24 -16.56 4.48
N PHE A 178 20.66 -17.69 4.90
CA PHE A 178 19.20 -17.84 5.02
C PHE A 178 18.64 -17.14 6.27
N GLU A 179 19.44 -16.99 7.32
CA GLU A 179 19.03 -16.23 8.51
C GLU A 179 18.82 -14.75 8.17
N VAL A 180 19.68 -14.15 7.34
CA VAL A 180 19.52 -12.77 6.89
C VAL A 180 18.26 -12.57 6.04
N LEU A 181 17.97 -13.46 5.08
CA LEU A 181 16.71 -13.44 4.32
C LEU A 181 15.48 -13.49 5.23
N ARG A 182 15.54 -14.38 6.23
CA ARG A 182 14.48 -14.56 7.23
C ARG A 182 14.26 -13.32 8.10
N TRP A 183 15.32 -12.62 8.50
CA TRP A 183 15.19 -11.31 9.15
C TRP A 183 14.60 -10.25 8.21
N GLY A 184 15.04 -10.19 6.94
CA GLY A 184 14.51 -9.23 5.96
C GLY A 184 13.00 -9.34 5.76
N VAL A 185 12.50 -10.55 5.49
CA VAL A 185 11.05 -10.80 5.34
C VAL A 185 10.29 -10.58 6.65
N ALA A 186 10.82 -11.03 7.79
CA ALA A 186 10.17 -10.82 9.07
C ALA A 186 10.00 -9.34 9.41
N ILE A 187 11.03 -8.52 9.16
CA ILE A 187 11.00 -7.07 9.37
C ILE A 187 10.04 -6.41 8.37
N ALA A 188 10.08 -6.76 7.08
CA ALA A 188 9.18 -6.20 6.07
C ALA A 188 7.69 -6.47 6.39
N LEU A 189 7.35 -7.71 6.78
CA LEU A 189 5.98 -8.08 7.16
C LEU A 189 5.54 -7.41 8.47
N MET A 190 6.40 -7.38 9.51
CA MET A 190 6.09 -6.67 10.75
C MET A 190 5.98 -5.14 10.57
N TRP A 191 6.63 -4.58 9.55
CA TRP A 191 6.54 -3.15 9.23
C TRP A 191 5.25 -2.83 8.44
N SER A 192 5.00 -3.50 7.31
CA SER A 192 3.83 -3.22 6.45
C SER A 192 2.49 -3.66 7.10
N SER A 193 2.51 -4.59 8.05
CA SER A 193 1.31 -4.90 8.85
C SER A 193 0.86 -3.75 9.76
N LEU A 194 1.75 -2.84 10.18
CA LEU A 194 1.36 -1.67 10.96
C LEU A 194 0.48 -0.70 10.19
N GLU A 195 0.51 -0.73 8.86
CA GLU A 195 -0.29 0.16 8.01
C GLU A 195 -1.78 -0.12 8.16
N LYS A 196 -2.15 -1.34 8.52
CA LYS A 196 -3.54 -1.75 8.84
C LYS A 196 -4.01 -1.19 10.20
N PHE A 197 -3.09 -0.67 11.02
CA PHE A 197 -3.38 0.01 12.30
C PHE A 197 -3.25 1.53 12.18
N ALA A 198 -2.27 2.00 11.41
CA ALA A 198 -1.98 3.42 11.17
C ALA A 198 -2.96 4.05 10.16
N TYR A 199 -3.32 3.33 9.11
CA TYR A 199 -4.13 3.81 8.00
C TYR A 199 -5.19 2.76 7.56
N PRO A 200 -6.06 2.27 8.47
CA PRO A 200 -7.06 1.25 8.11
C PRO A 200 -7.97 1.71 6.96
N GLU A 201 -8.22 3.00 6.85
CA GLU A 201 -8.91 3.65 5.74
C GLU A 201 -8.31 3.38 4.34
N TRP A 202 -6.99 3.17 4.18
CA TRP A 202 -6.39 2.76 2.89
C TRP A 202 -6.89 1.39 2.39
N PHE A 203 -7.39 0.54 3.31
CA PHE A 203 -7.87 -0.80 3.01
C PHE A 203 -9.38 -0.83 2.71
N TYR A 204 -10.11 0.27 2.95
CA TYR A 204 -11.56 0.33 2.74
C TYR A 204 -11.98 0.16 1.27
N PRO A 205 -11.36 0.82 0.26
CA PRO A 205 -11.75 0.64 -1.14
C PRO A 205 -11.57 -0.81 -1.60
N LEU A 206 -10.46 -1.44 -1.23
CA LEU A 206 -10.18 -2.84 -1.57
C LEU A 206 -11.22 -3.80 -0.97
N VAL A 207 -11.62 -3.59 0.29
CA VAL A 207 -12.64 -4.43 0.94
C VAL A 207 -14.03 -4.23 0.31
N ILE A 208 -14.35 -3.03 -0.18
CA ILE A 208 -15.60 -2.74 -0.89
C ILE A 208 -15.62 -3.38 -2.28
N GLU A 209 -14.52 -3.27 -3.04
CA GLU A 209 -14.39 -3.85 -4.39
C GLU A 209 -14.30 -5.39 -4.35
N ARG A 210 -13.67 -5.95 -3.31
CA ARG A 210 -13.33 -7.37 -3.18
C ARG A 210 -13.84 -7.96 -1.85
N PRO A 211 -15.17 -7.97 -1.59
CA PRO A 211 -15.73 -8.31 -0.29
C PRO A 211 -15.49 -9.76 0.16
N PHE A 212 -15.14 -10.67 -0.75
CA PHE A 212 -14.75 -12.04 -0.41
C PHE A 212 -13.46 -12.10 0.44
N LEU A 213 -12.61 -11.08 0.40
CA LEU A 213 -11.36 -11.02 1.17
C LEU A 213 -11.59 -11.04 2.69
N THR A 214 -12.73 -10.53 3.16
CA THR A 214 -13.05 -10.53 4.60
C THR A 214 -13.64 -11.85 5.08
N PHE A 215 -13.84 -12.83 4.20
CA PHE A 215 -14.55 -14.08 4.48
C PHE A 215 -15.96 -13.87 5.06
N GLY A 216 -16.60 -12.72 4.75
CA GLY A 216 -17.90 -12.33 5.29
C GLY A 216 -17.88 -11.61 6.63
N MET A 217 -16.69 -11.35 7.20
CA MET A 217 -16.55 -10.52 8.41
C MET A 217 -16.72 -9.02 8.08
N PRO A 218 -17.22 -8.20 9.02
CA PRO A 218 -17.23 -6.74 8.87
C PRO A 218 -15.81 -6.19 8.65
N ARG A 219 -15.67 -5.13 7.85
CA ARG A 219 -14.35 -4.54 7.55
C ARG A 219 -13.60 -4.11 8.82
N ASP A 220 -14.33 -3.55 9.78
CA ASP A 220 -13.80 -2.99 11.02
C ASP A 220 -13.39 -4.09 12.04
N MET A 221 -13.81 -5.34 11.80
CA MET A 221 -13.29 -6.54 12.47
C MET A 221 -12.12 -7.14 11.69
N PHE A 222 -12.26 -7.24 10.36
CA PHE A 222 -11.28 -7.91 9.50
C PHE A 222 -9.93 -7.20 9.44
N ILE A 223 -9.91 -5.89 9.22
CA ILE A 223 -8.68 -5.11 9.00
C ILE A 223 -7.72 -5.18 10.21
N PRO A 224 -8.14 -4.90 11.47
CA PRO A 224 -7.26 -5.04 12.63
C PRO A 224 -6.83 -6.50 12.87
N MET A 225 -7.72 -7.48 12.68
CA MET A 225 -7.36 -8.89 12.83
C MET A 225 -6.36 -9.37 11.76
N ALA A 226 -6.48 -8.88 10.53
CA ALA A 226 -5.53 -9.16 9.44
C ALA A 226 -4.15 -8.54 9.72
N GLY A 227 -4.10 -7.29 10.20
CA GLY A 227 -2.86 -6.66 10.64
C GLY A 227 -2.17 -7.43 11.77
N VAL A 228 -2.93 -7.89 12.76
CA VAL A 228 -2.37 -8.72 13.84
C VAL A 228 -1.87 -10.06 13.30
N ALA A 229 -2.64 -10.74 12.43
CA ALA A 229 -2.22 -12.01 11.85
C ALA A 229 -0.91 -11.88 11.05
N GLU A 230 -0.79 -10.84 10.23
CA GLU A 230 0.42 -10.58 9.44
C GLU A 230 1.63 -10.22 10.32
N PHE A 231 1.47 -9.30 11.28
CA PHE A 231 2.53 -8.92 12.22
C PHE A 231 3.04 -10.14 13.00
N THR A 232 2.10 -10.91 13.57
CA THR A 232 2.43 -12.06 14.41
C THR A 232 3.05 -13.20 13.62
N MET A 233 2.61 -13.47 12.39
CA MET A 233 3.27 -14.44 11.51
C MET A 233 4.67 -13.97 11.07
N GLY A 234 4.86 -12.67 10.79
CA GLY A 234 6.17 -12.07 10.54
C GLY A 234 7.14 -12.27 11.72
N PHE A 235 6.69 -11.98 12.94
CA PHE A 235 7.40 -12.34 14.17
C PHE A 235 7.63 -13.87 14.29
N GLY A 236 6.64 -14.67 13.89
CA GLY A 236 6.68 -16.13 13.90
C GLY A 236 7.86 -16.71 13.11
N LEU A 237 8.25 -16.10 11.99
CA LEU A 237 9.45 -16.49 11.21
C LEU A 237 10.75 -16.41 12.05
N LEU A 238 10.78 -15.59 13.09
CA LEU A 238 11.91 -15.43 14.03
C LEU A 238 11.76 -16.27 15.31
N ALA A 239 10.64 -16.96 15.49
CA ALA A 239 10.35 -17.79 16.67
C ALA A 239 11.07 -19.15 16.61
N THR A 240 10.52 -20.15 17.31
CA THR A 240 11.12 -21.50 17.41
C THR A 240 10.83 -22.35 16.17
N PRO A 241 11.60 -23.42 15.88
CA PRO A 241 11.57 -24.11 14.59
C PRO A 241 10.19 -24.53 14.08
N LEU A 242 9.29 -25.00 14.95
CA LEU A 242 7.94 -25.40 14.52
C LEU A 242 7.06 -24.18 14.25
N VAL A 243 7.05 -23.18 15.15
CA VAL A 243 6.32 -21.92 14.97
C VAL A 243 6.76 -21.23 13.68
N ARG A 244 8.08 -21.11 13.44
CA ARG A 244 8.69 -20.56 12.22
C ARG A 244 8.16 -21.22 10.95
N ARG A 245 8.16 -22.56 10.90
CA ARG A 245 7.77 -23.30 9.70
C ARG A 245 6.25 -23.26 9.48
N LEU A 246 5.44 -23.32 10.55
CA LEU A 246 3.99 -23.20 10.45
C LEU A 246 3.56 -21.78 10.05
N SER A 247 4.17 -20.72 10.60
CA SER A 247 3.93 -19.34 10.16
C SER A 247 4.32 -19.15 8.69
N ALA A 248 5.45 -19.74 8.25
CA ALA A 248 5.84 -19.69 6.85
C ALA A 248 4.83 -20.42 5.93
N ILE A 249 4.36 -21.62 6.30
CA ILE A 249 3.33 -22.34 5.53
C ILE A 249 2.02 -21.54 5.46
N ALA A 250 1.57 -20.97 6.58
CA ALA A 250 0.36 -20.15 6.63
C ALA A 250 0.47 -18.90 5.74
N LEU A 251 1.58 -18.16 5.83
CA LEU A 251 1.84 -17.01 4.96
C LEU A 251 1.90 -17.42 3.48
N PHE A 252 2.57 -18.53 3.14
CA PHE A 252 2.64 -18.99 1.75
C PHE A 252 1.25 -19.31 1.18
N VAL A 253 0.38 -19.95 1.96
CA VAL A 253 -1.02 -20.20 1.56
C VAL A 253 -1.78 -18.89 1.34
N ILE A 254 -1.60 -17.89 2.22
CA ILE A 254 -2.27 -16.59 2.13
C ILE A 254 -1.78 -15.79 0.91
N PHE A 255 -0.48 -15.62 0.72
CA PHE A 255 0.08 -14.93 -0.45
C PHE A 255 -0.28 -15.64 -1.76
N ASN A 256 -0.18 -16.97 -1.82
CA ASN A 256 -0.57 -17.72 -3.01
C ASN A 256 -2.09 -17.67 -3.29
N ALA A 257 -2.93 -17.51 -2.26
CA ALA A 257 -4.36 -17.26 -2.43
C ALA A 257 -4.66 -15.83 -2.94
N ALA A 258 -3.88 -14.82 -2.52
CA ALA A 258 -3.98 -13.44 -2.98
C ALA A 258 -3.59 -13.26 -4.47
N VAL A 259 -2.63 -14.06 -4.96
CA VAL A 259 -2.26 -14.08 -6.39
C VAL A 259 -3.44 -14.42 -7.31
N PHE A 260 -4.46 -15.17 -6.86
CA PHE A 260 -5.60 -15.53 -7.71
C PHE A 260 -6.51 -14.33 -8.09
N PRO A 261 -7.05 -13.53 -7.15
CA PRO A 261 -7.86 -12.35 -7.48
C PRO A 261 -7.04 -11.18 -8.06
N PHE A 262 -5.75 -11.07 -7.74
CA PHE A 262 -4.93 -9.89 -8.07
C PHE A 262 -3.93 -10.11 -9.23
N GLY A 263 -3.65 -11.38 -9.56
CA GLY A 263 -2.97 -11.77 -10.78
C GLY A 263 -1.49 -11.41 -10.83
N ARG A 264 -1.03 -11.01 -12.03
CA ARG A 264 0.40 -11.01 -12.39
C ARG A 264 1.27 -10.03 -11.60
N ILE A 265 0.73 -8.87 -11.20
CA ILE A 265 1.55 -7.84 -10.54
C ILE A 265 1.74 -8.16 -9.06
N ASP A 266 0.71 -8.68 -8.40
CA ASP A 266 0.80 -9.28 -7.05
C ASP A 266 1.85 -10.40 -7.03
N LEU A 267 1.76 -11.36 -7.97
CA LEU A 267 2.71 -12.46 -8.09
C LEU A 267 4.16 -11.97 -8.28
N ILE A 268 4.40 -10.96 -9.12
CA ILE A 268 5.74 -10.40 -9.34
C ILE A 268 6.24 -9.72 -8.06
N GLY A 269 5.44 -8.85 -7.44
CA GLY A 269 5.84 -8.13 -6.22
C GLY A 269 6.08 -9.05 -5.02
N HIS A 270 5.28 -10.10 -4.86
CA HIS A 270 5.41 -11.05 -3.76
C HIS A 270 6.38 -12.22 -4.06
N ALA A 271 6.86 -12.42 -5.29
CA ALA A 271 7.71 -13.57 -5.66
C ALA A 271 8.93 -13.78 -4.75
N LEU A 272 9.64 -12.70 -4.38
CA LEU A 272 10.78 -12.78 -3.46
C LEU A 272 10.35 -13.20 -2.04
N ILE A 273 9.27 -12.60 -1.53
CA ILE A 273 8.72 -12.90 -0.21
C ILE A 273 8.25 -14.36 -0.17
N MET A 274 7.46 -14.80 -1.15
CA MET A 274 6.98 -16.17 -1.28
C MET A 274 8.13 -17.19 -1.36
N ALA A 275 9.18 -16.92 -2.14
CA ALA A 275 10.33 -17.84 -2.24
C ALA A 275 11.15 -17.92 -0.95
N ILE A 276 11.36 -16.79 -0.25
CA ILE A 276 12.04 -16.80 1.06
C ILE A 276 11.18 -17.52 2.10
N ILE A 277 9.86 -17.33 2.08
CA ILE A 277 8.91 -18.03 2.95
C ILE A 277 8.93 -19.55 2.67
N VAL A 278 8.93 -19.98 1.40
CA VAL A 278 9.13 -21.39 1.02
C VAL A 278 10.47 -21.93 1.54
N ALA A 279 11.54 -21.12 1.48
CA ALA A 279 12.83 -21.49 2.04
C ALA A 279 12.83 -21.63 3.57
N ILE A 280 12.06 -20.79 4.29
CA ILE A 280 11.86 -20.88 5.74
C ILE A 280 10.99 -22.09 6.11
N ALA A 281 9.95 -22.40 5.31
CA ALA A 281 9.13 -23.60 5.48
C ALA A 281 9.94 -24.89 5.26
N ALA A 282 11.00 -24.83 4.44
CA ALA A 282 11.94 -25.92 4.21
C ALA A 282 13.15 -25.94 5.19
N ASP A 283 13.24 -25.02 6.16
CA ASP A 283 14.44 -24.83 6.98
C ASP A 283 14.61 -25.93 8.07
N HIS A 284 15.55 -26.85 7.81
CA HIS A 284 15.94 -27.92 8.74
C HIS A 284 16.74 -27.39 9.96
N ASN A 285 17.23 -26.15 9.95
CA ASN A 285 18.07 -25.66 11.06
C ASN A 285 17.24 -25.45 12.33
N ARG A 286 17.43 -26.33 13.33
CA ARG A 286 16.76 -26.28 14.63
C ARG A 286 17.42 -25.33 15.63
N GLU A 287 18.56 -24.71 15.31
CA GLU A 287 19.28 -23.82 16.22
C GLU A 287 18.62 -22.45 16.42
N LEU A 288 18.82 -21.89 17.62
CA LEU A 288 18.37 -20.55 18.01
C LEU A 288 19.60 -19.72 18.37
N HIS A 289 20.14 -18.94 17.41
CA HIS A 289 21.30 -18.09 17.66
C HIS A 289 20.95 -16.85 18.50
N PHE A 290 19.94 -16.07 18.10
CA PHE A 290 19.55 -14.84 18.79
C PHE A 290 18.58 -15.08 19.97
N TRP A 291 18.84 -14.43 21.12
CA TRP A 291 18.00 -14.45 22.35
C TRP A 291 17.51 -15.86 22.73
N SER A 292 18.41 -16.84 22.63
CA SER A 292 18.06 -18.27 22.69
C SER A 292 17.48 -18.74 24.02
N TRP A 293 17.72 -18.02 25.13
CA TRP A 293 17.12 -18.33 26.43
C TRP A 293 15.66 -17.85 26.51
N ILE A 294 15.36 -16.63 26.04
CA ILE A 294 14.00 -16.10 25.91
C ILE A 294 13.20 -17.00 24.95
N ARG A 295 13.69 -17.20 23.71
CA ARG A 295 12.99 -18.00 22.69
C ARG A 295 12.76 -19.46 23.12
N ARG A 296 13.57 -20.01 24.04
CA ARG A 296 13.34 -21.37 24.59
C ARG A 296 12.23 -21.41 25.65
N ALA A 297 12.01 -20.34 26.43
CA ALA A 297 10.98 -20.25 27.46
C ALA A 297 9.56 -20.09 26.87
N LEU A 298 8.54 -20.61 27.57
CA LEU A 298 7.13 -20.41 27.16
C LEU A 298 6.72 -18.93 27.26
N VAL A 299 7.09 -18.27 28.36
CA VAL A 299 6.90 -16.83 28.59
C VAL A 299 7.63 -15.96 27.55
N GLY A 300 8.64 -16.50 26.87
CA GLY A 300 9.34 -15.82 25.79
C GLY A 300 8.49 -15.55 24.54
N VAL A 301 7.37 -16.27 24.36
CA VAL A 301 6.41 -15.99 23.28
C VAL A 301 5.70 -14.65 23.51
N PRO A 302 4.91 -14.44 24.58
CA PRO A 302 4.27 -13.15 24.82
C PRO A 302 5.25 -12.02 25.08
N VAL A 303 6.35 -12.25 25.81
CA VAL A 303 7.37 -11.20 26.05
C VAL A 303 8.06 -10.80 24.74
N GLY A 304 8.40 -11.76 23.88
CA GLY A 304 9.03 -11.48 22.59
C GLY A 304 8.10 -10.73 21.64
N LEU A 305 6.83 -11.14 21.56
CA LEU A 305 5.83 -10.50 20.71
C LEU A 305 5.46 -9.10 21.18
N ALA A 306 5.27 -8.89 22.49
CA ALA A 306 5.04 -7.56 23.05
C ALA A 306 6.26 -6.65 22.83
N SER A 307 7.48 -7.17 22.99
CA SER A 307 8.71 -6.42 22.69
C SER A 307 8.78 -6.03 21.21
N ALA A 308 8.42 -6.93 20.29
CA ALA A 308 8.37 -6.64 18.87
C ALA A 308 7.32 -5.56 18.53
N LEU A 309 6.09 -5.69 19.04
CA LEU A 309 5.03 -4.69 18.86
C LEU A 309 5.44 -3.30 19.36
N ILE A 310 6.04 -3.22 20.56
CA ILE A 310 6.53 -1.95 21.12
C ILE A 310 7.63 -1.36 20.23
N ILE A 311 8.66 -2.13 19.87
CA ILE A 311 9.78 -1.66 19.04
C ILE A 311 9.29 -1.17 17.68
N PHE A 312 8.46 -1.95 16.99
CA PHE A 312 7.97 -1.61 15.65
C PHE A 312 6.98 -0.44 15.67
N ALA A 313 6.03 -0.38 16.62
CA ALA A 313 5.09 0.75 16.72
C ALA A 313 5.81 2.05 17.14
N THR A 314 6.72 2.01 18.12
CA THR A 314 7.53 3.19 18.48
C THR A 314 8.42 3.64 17.32
N ALA A 315 9.00 2.71 16.55
CA ALA A 315 9.77 3.05 15.35
C ALA A 315 8.90 3.67 14.24
N TYR A 316 7.73 3.10 13.95
CA TYR A 316 6.86 3.56 12.85
C TYR A 316 6.28 4.96 13.11
N TRP A 317 5.56 5.14 14.23
CA TRP A 317 5.01 6.45 14.60
C TRP A 317 6.12 7.47 14.91
N GLY A 318 7.22 7.03 15.52
CA GLY A 318 8.36 7.90 15.86
C GLY A 318 9.13 8.39 14.63
N LEU A 319 9.40 7.52 13.66
CA LEU A 319 10.03 7.92 12.40
C LEU A 319 9.10 8.77 11.55
N HIS A 320 7.79 8.46 11.49
CA HIS A 320 6.83 9.34 10.81
C HIS A 320 6.85 10.75 11.41
N ALA A 321 6.73 10.88 12.74
CA ALA A 321 6.79 12.18 13.41
C ALA A 321 8.14 12.89 13.24
N ALA A 322 9.25 12.17 13.05
CA ALA A 322 10.57 12.74 12.78
C ALA A 322 10.75 13.21 11.33
N PHE A 323 10.10 12.58 10.34
CA PHE A 323 10.19 12.97 8.93
C PHE A 323 9.14 14.01 8.51
N TYR A 324 7.92 13.93 9.06
CA TYR A 324 6.76 14.74 8.64
C TYR A 324 6.24 15.69 9.73
N GLY A 325 6.81 15.64 10.93
CA GLY A 325 6.37 16.41 12.09
C GLY A 325 5.22 15.74 12.86
N ALA A 326 5.03 16.18 14.10
CA ALA A 326 3.98 15.67 14.99
C ALA A 326 2.56 16.24 14.72
N ASN A 327 2.48 17.29 13.87
CA ASN A 327 1.25 18.03 13.57
C ASN A 327 0.76 17.81 12.13
N ALA A 328 1.21 16.75 11.44
CA ALA A 328 0.67 16.39 10.14
C ALA A 328 -0.82 16.03 10.27
N GLN A 329 -1.63 16.35 9.26
CA GLN A 329 -3.05 15.98 9.21
C GLN A 329 -3.19 14.50 8.86
N THR A 330 -4.11 13.81 9.53
CA THR A 330 -4.45 12.41 9.23
C THR A 330 -5.12 12.28 7.86
N MET A 331 -5.13 11.06 7.31
CA MET A 331 -5.82 10.80 6.04
C MET A 331 -7.32 11.17 6.11
N SER A 332 -7.95 11.07 7.28
CA SER A 332 -9.36 11.47 7.46
C SER A 332 -9.55 12.99 7.47
N GLU A 333 -8.57 13.77 7.94
CA GLU A 333 -8.63 15.23 7.95
C GLU A 333 -8.29 15.81 6.57
N LEU A 334 -7.32 15.19 5.87
CA LEU A 334 -7.02 15.49 4.48
C LEU A 334 -8.21 15.16 3.57
N ASN A 335 -8.82 13.97 3.72
CA ASN A 335 -10.00 13.59 2.97
C ASN A 335 -11.24 14.41 3.34
N ALA A 336 -11.36 14.91 4.58
CA ALA A 336 -12.44 15.85 4.92
C ALA A 336 -12.27 17.16 4.15
N GLY A 337 -11.09 17.79 4.23
CA GLY A 337 -10.79 18.99 3.45
C GLY A 337 -10.87 18.78 1.93
N GLN A 338 -10.56 17.58 1.43
CA GLN A 338 -10.75 17.25 0.01
C GLN A 338 -12.20 16.91 -0.36
N MET A 339 -13.06 16.49 0.58
CA MET A 339 -14.51 16.34 0.35
C MET A 339 -15.23 17.68 0.43
N ASP A 340 -14.76 18.61 1.26
CA ASP A 340 -15.22 20.01 1.24
C ASP A 340 -14.86 20.66 -0.13
N MET A 341 -13.69 20.34 -0.69
CA MET A 341 -13.28 20.71 -2.05
C MET A 341 -13.88 19.84 -3.19
N ALA A 342 -14.67 18.78 -2.89
CA ALA A 342 -15.15 17.83 -3.91
C ALA A 342 -16.45 18.29 -4.58
N THR A 343 -16.34 19.29 -5.46
CA THR A 343 -17.49 20.01 -6.07
C THR A 343 -18.49 19.12 -6.83
N HIS A 344 -18.08 17.94 -7.30
CA HIS A 344 -19.00 16.90 -7.79
C HIS A 344 -18.56 15.48 -7.39
N SER A 345 -19.44 14.74 -6.68
CA SER A 345 -19.37 13.28 -6.59
C SER A 345 -20.65 12.65 -7.16
N PHE A 346 -20.50 11.73 -8.10
CA PHE A 346 -21.61 11.15 -8.87
C PHE A 346 -22.21 9.93 -8.13
N SER A 347 -23.51 9.98 -7.81
CA SER A 347 -24.25 8.86 -7.24
C SER A 347 -24.89 8.00 -8.34
N THR A 348 -24.72 6.68 -8.24
CA THR A 348 -25.37 5.71 -9.14
C THR A 348 -26.88 5.62 -8.98
N GLU A 349 -27.48 6.29 -8.00
CA GLU A 349 -28.94 6.38 -7.83
C GLU A 349 -29.58 7.52 -8.64
N HIS A 350 -28.81 8.51 -9.12
CA HIS A 350 -29.35 9.77 -9.68
C HIS A 350 -28.69 10.14 -11.03
N PRO A 351 -29.21 9.65 -12.17
CA PRO A 351 -28.73 10.05 -13.49
C PRO A 351 -29.22 11.46 -13.88
N HIS A 352 -28.38 12.23 -14.59
CA HIS A 352 -28.74 13.56 -15.08
C HIS A 352 -29.79 13.51 -16.21
N GLY A 353 -30.80 14.40 -16.16
CA GLY A 353 -31.76 14.63 -17.26
C GLY A 353 -32.96 15.51 -16.88
N PRO A 354 -33.29 16.57 -17.63
CA PRO A 354 -34.41 17.48 -17.32
C PRO A 354 -35.74 17.07 -17.98
N LEU A 355 -36.79 16.82 -17.17
CA LEU A 355 -38.15 16.39 -17.53
C LEU A 355 -39.06 16.60 -16.29
N VAL A 356 -40.32 17.09 -16.27
CA VAL A 356 -41.30 17.66 -17.24
C VAL A 356 -42.17 18.74 -16.48
N PRO A 357 -43.27 19.37 -17.00
CA PRO A 357 -43.60 20.76 -16.66
C PRO A 357 -44.96 20.97 -15.94
N ALA A 358 -45.44 22.23 -16.00
CA ALA A 358 -46.81 22.75 -15.78
C ALA A 358 -47.13 23.33 -14.38
N GLY A 359 -47.00 24.66 -14.29
CA GLY A 359 -47.68 25.52 -13.32
C GLY A 359 -47.98 26.88 -13.96
N ASP A 360 -49.26 27.25 -14.10
CA ASP A 360 -49.70 28.55 -14.62
C ASP A 360 -49.80 29.57 -13.47
N GLY A 361 -49.39 30.83 -13.67
CA GLY A 361 -49.08 31.71 -12.55
C GLY A 361 -48.66 33.18 -12.79
N GLY A 362 -49.00 33.78 -13.94
CA GLY A 362 -49.17 35.24 -14.13
C GLY A 362 -48.19 36.29 -13.54
N GLN A 363 -47.57 37.06 -14.45
CA GLN A 363 -47.20 38.49 -14.34
C GLN A 363 -46.06 38.94 -13.38
N GLY A 364 -44.85 39.05 -13.95
CA GLY A 364 -44.16 40.35 -14.06
C GLY A 364 -43.16 40.76 -12.97
N GLY A 365 -41.92 41.06 -13.39
CA GLY A 365 -41.01 41.93 -12.63
C GLY A 365 -39.71 41.31 -12.11
N ALA A 366 -39.47 40.01 -12.34
CA ALA A 366 -38.20 39.34 -12.11
C ALA A 366 -38.05 38.16 -13.09
N LEU A 367 -36.82 37.66 -13.29
CA LEU A 367 -36.63 36.30 -13.81
C LEU A 367 -37.14 35.31 -12.77
N SER A 368 -37.82 34.25 -13.19
CA SER A 368 -38.08 33.12 -12.30
C SER A 368 -36.78 32.41 -11.92
N VAL A 369 -36.78 31.72 -10.78
CA VAL A 369 -35.61 30.94 -10.32
C VAL A 369 -35.19 29.89 -11.36
N THR A 370 -36.16 29.33 -12.09
CA THR A 370 -35.90 28.42 -13.22
C THR A 370 -35.16 29.10 -14.36
N GLU A 371 -35.66 30.26 -14.83
CA GLU A 371 -35.00 31.02 -15.92
C GLU A 371 -33.59 31.49 -15.52
N ALA A 372 -33.38 31.85 -14.25
CA ALA A 372 -32.06 32.23 -13.73
C ALA A 372 -31.07 31.04 -13.75
N TYR A 373 -31.50 29.85 -13.32
CA TYR A 373 -30.69 28.64 -13.42
C TYR A 373 -30.42 28.21 -14.87
N GLU A 374 -31.43 28.28 -15.74
CA GLU A 374 -31.28 27.99 -17.17
C GLU A 374 -30.30 28.96 -17.84
N GLN A 375 -30.38 30.27 -17.53
CA GLN A 375 -29.44 31.27 -18.05
C GLN A 375 -28.00 31.03 -17.58
N SER A 376 -27.80 30.75 -16.29
CA SER A 376 -26.49 30.42 -15.72
C SER A 376 -25.87 29.18 -16.39
N MET A 377 -26.66 28.12 -16.56
CA MET A 377 -26.22 26.88 -17.20
C MET A 377 -25.92 27.07 -18.70
N MET A 378 -26.69 27.89 -19.42
CA MET A 378 -26.45 28.17 -20.84
C MET A 378 -25.17 28.98 -21.07
N GLY A 379 -24.96 30.05 -20.29
CA GLY A 379 -23.75 30.88 -20.40
C GLY A 379 -22.48 30.08 -20.09
N MET A 380 -22.50 29.33 -18.97
CA MET A 380 -21.42 28.41 -18.61
C MET A 380 -21.13 27.39 -19.73
N HIS A 381 -22.18 26.79 -20.32
CA HIS A 381 -22.00 25.79 -21.37
C HIS A 381 -21.39 26.39 -22.64
N GLU A 382 -21.79 27.59 -23.05
CA GLU A 382 -21.23 28.26 -24.24
C GLU A 382 -19.73 28.59 -24.05
N GLU A 383 -19.36 29.20 -22.92
CA GLU A 383 -17.97 29.55 -22.61
C GLU A 383 -17.09 28.31 -22.39
N MET A 384 -17.59 27.29 -21.68
CA MET A 384 -16.89 26.00 -21.51
C MET A 384 -16.64 25.31 -22.86
N MET A 385 -17.65 25.29 -23.75
CA MET A 385 -17.54 24.67 -25.07
C MET A 385 -16.73 25.49 -26.07
N GLU A 386 -16.35 26.73 -25.76
CA GLU A 386 -15.33 27.50 -26.48
C GLU A 386 -13.93 27.18 -25.92
N GLY A 387 -13.75 27.23 -24.59
CA GLY A 387 -12.48 26.90 -23.93
C GLY A 387 -11.95 25.49 -24.28
N LEU A 388 -12.86 24.52 -24.39
CA LEU A 388 -12.56 23.14 -24.81
C LEU A 388 -12.19 22.97 -26.30
N ARG A 389 -12.11 24.04 -27.11
CA ARG A 389 -11.69 23.98 -28.52
C ARG A 389 -10.19 24.19 -28.73
N ASN A 390 -9.43 24.45 -27.67
CA ASN A 390 -7.97 24.59 -27.79
C ASN A 390 -7.34 23.24 -28.20
N ASP A 391 -6.34 23.28 -29.09
CA ASP A 391 -5.64 22.07 -29.58
C ASP A 391 -4.73 21.44 -28.51
N ASP A 392 -4.30 22.21 -27.50
CA ASP A 392 -3.55 21.70 -26.34
C ASP A 392 -4.54 21.21 -25.25
N PRO A 393 -4.47 19.93 -24.81
CA PRO A 393 -5.44 19.36 -23.89
C PRO A 393 -5.35 19.91 -22.47
N ASP A 394 -4.16 20.34 -22.01
CA ASP A 394 -4.00 20.93 -20.67
C ASP A 394 -4.59 22.34 -20.67
N VAL A 395 -4.34 23.11 -21.73
CA VAL A 395 -4.93 24.46 -21.92
C VAL A 395 -6.44 24.38 -22.13
N ALA A 396 -6.92 23.42 -22.92
CA ALA A 396 -8.36 23.17 -23.14
C ALA A 396 -9.08 22.81 -21.83
N PHE A 397 -8.48 21.95 -21.00
CA PHE A 397 -9.03 21.61 -19.69
C PHE A 397 -9.15 22.84 -18.79
N VAL A 398 -8.08 23.60 -18.63
CA VAL A 398 -8.07 24.81 -17.77
C VAL A 398 -9.07 25.86 -18.28
N ARG A 399 -9.12 26.12 -19.59
CA ARG A 399 -10.03 27.10 -20.20
C ARG A 399 -11.49 26.66 -20.20
N GLY A 400 -11.77 25.35 -20.30
CA GLY A 400 -13.12 24.82 -20.13
C GLY A 400 -13.58 24.84 -18.67
N MET A 401 -12.67 24.60 -17.72
CA MET A 401 -13.04 24.44 -16.32
C MET A 401 -13.29 25.77 -15.58
N ILE A 402 -12.62 26.87 -15.97
CA ILE A 402 -12.90 28.22 -15.44
C ILE A 402 -14.40 28.60 -15.55
N PRO A 403 -15.04 28.62 -16.75
CA PRO A 403 -16.46 28.93 -16.88
C PRO A 403 -17.36 27.86 -16.26
N HIS A 404 -16.96 26.58 -16.27
CA HIS A 404 -17.69 25.50 -15.57
C HIS A 404 -17.82 25.79 -14.06
N HIS A 405 -16.72 26.18 -13.41
CA HIS A 405 -16.70 26.62 -12.02
C HIS A 405 -17.47 27.93 -11.81
N GLN A 406 -17.37 28.90 -12.74
CA GLN A 406 -18.12 30.15 -12.65
C GLN A 406 -19.64 29.92 -12.71
N GLY A 407 -20.12 29.00 -13.55
CA GLY A 407 -21.52 28.57 -13.56
C GLY A 407 -21.95 27.99 -12.22
N ALA A 408 -21.15 27.14 -11.59
CA ALA A 408 -21.44 26.61 -10.26
C ALA A 408 -21.49 27.70 -9.17
N ILE A 409 -20.63 28.72 -9.25
CA ILE A 409 -20.66 29.90 -8.38
C ILE A 409 -21.98 30.69 -8.57
N ASP A 410 -22.43 30.91 -9.81
CA ASP A 410 -23.64 31.68 -10.08
C ASP A 410 -24.92 30.91 -9.72
N MET A 411 -24.96 29.59 -9.94
CA MET A 411 -25.98 28.72 -9.39
C MET A 411 -26.05 28.80 -7.85
N ALA A 412 -24.90 28.82 -7.19
CA ALA A 412 -24.83 28.95 -5.74
C ALA A 412 -25.27 30.35 -5.25
N ARG A 413 -24.99 31.43 -6.01
CA ARG A 413 -25.52 32.78 -5.74
C ARG A 413 -27.06 32.79 -5.81
N ILE A 414 -27.65 32.19 -6.85
CA ILE A 414 -29.12 32.03 -6.97
C ILE A 414 -29.70 31.28 -5.75
N GLN A 415 -29.02 30.22 -5.28
CA GLN A 415 -29.43 29.47 -4.08
C GLN A 415 -29.31 30.29 -2.78
N LEU A 416 -28.43 31.29 -2.70
CA LEU A 416 -28.34 32.20 -1.55
C LEU A 416 -29.37 33.34 -1.59
N GLU A 417 -29.83 33.74 -2.77
CA GLU A 417 -30.80 34.82 -2.95
C GLU A 417 -32.26 34.33 -2.89
N ALA A 418 -32.55 33.16 -3.47
CA ALA A 418 -33.90 32.59 -3.55
C ALA A 418 -34.15 31.40 -2.60
N GLY A 419 -33.09 30.77 -2.08
CA GLY A 419 -33.20 29.61 -1.21
C GLY A 419 -33.49 29.95 0.25
N SER A 420 -34.11 29.00 0.97
CA SER A 420 -34.48 29.14 2.39
C SER A 420 -34.03 27.98 3.30
N ASP A 421 -33.48 26.91 2.73
CA ASP A 421 -32.96 25.78 3.51
C ASP A 421 -31.55 26.08 4.06
N PRO A 422 -31.32 26.00 5.39
CA PRO A 422 -30.03 26.36 5.99
C PRO A 422 -28.85 25.47 5.56
N VAL A 423 -29.08 24.21 5.18
CA VAL A 423 -28.02 23.28 4.77
C VAL A 423 -27.60 23.60 3.33
N ASN A 424 -28.56 23.77 2.43
CA ASN A 424 -28.28 24.16 1.04
C ASN A 424 -27.70 25.58 0.94
N MET A 425 -28.11 26.50 1.83
CA MET A 425 -27.47 27.82 1.94
C MET A 425 -26.08 27.78 2.59
N ALA A 426 -25.75 26.75 3.39
CA ALA A 426 -24.37 26.55 3.84
C ALA A 426 -23.51 26.02 2.69
N LEU A 427 -23.96 24.94 2.04
CA LEU A 427 -23.32 24.33 0.86
C LEU A 427 -23.04 25.37 -0.25
N ALA A 428 -23.99 26.24 -0.55
CA ALA A 428 -23.81 27.31 -1.53
C ALA A 428 -22.68 28.30 -1.16
N ARG A 429 -22.43 28.58 0.13
CA ARG A 429 -21.30 29.43 0.55
C ARG A 429 -19.96 28.72 0.41
N HIS A 430 -19.91 27.41 0.63
CA HIS A 430 -18.71 26.59 0.39
C HIS A 430 -18.39 26.58 -1.11
N ILE A 431 -19.35 26.17 -1.96
CA ILE A 431 -19.22 26.18 -3.42
C ILE A 431 -18.68 27.53 -3.94
N ILE A 432 -19.18 28.67 -3.46
CA ILE A 432 -18.68 29.99 -3.88
C ILE A 432 -17.22 30.23 -3.46
N ALA A 433 -16.79 29.79 -2.28
CA ALA A 433 -15.43 30.01 -1.80
C ALA A 433 -14.42 29.09 -2.51
N ASP A 434 -14.77 27.80 -2.61
CA ASP A 434 -13.86 26.76 -3.07
C ASP A 434 -13.67 26.83 -4.60
N GLN A 435 -14.76 26.97 -5.37
CA GLN A 435 -14.70 27.18 -6.82
C GLN A 435 -13.94 28.46 -7.20
N GLN A 436 -14.05 29.55 -6.41
CA GLN A 436 -13.31 30.79 -6.67
C GLN A 436 -11.80 30.58 -6.48
N GLN A 437 -11.40 29.80 -5.47
CA GLN A 437 -9.99 29.47 -5.26
C GLN A 437 -9.43 28.62 -6.43
N GLU A 438 -10.24 27.72 -6.98
CA GLU A 438 -9.86 26.91 -8.15
C GLU A 438 -9.77 27.75 -9.44
N ILE A 439 -10.70 28.70 -9.65
CA ILE A 439 -10.63 29.71 -10.73
C ILE A 439 -9.36 30.57 -10.61
N ASP A 440 -9.07 31.10 -9.41
CA ASP A 440 -7.90 31.95 -9.18
C ASP A 440 -6.58 31.21 -9.46
N ALA A 441 -6.51 29.93 -9.09
CA ALA A 441 -5.38 29.05 -9.37
C ALA A 441 -5.24 28.73 -10.88
N MET A 442 -6.35 28.49 -11.58
CA MET A 442 -6.36 28.26 -13.02
C MET A 442 -5.92 29.50 -13.83
N HIS A 443 -6.37 30.70 -13.46
CA HIS A 443 -5.86 31.94 -14.04
C HIS A 443 -4.37 32.15 -13.71
N ALA A 444 -3.90 31.78 -12.52
CA ALA A 444 -2.47 31.83 -12.20
C ALA A 444 -1.64 30.89 -13.09
N TRP A 445 -2.13 29.67 -13.34
CA TRP A 445 -1.50 28.71 -14.24
C TRP A 445 -1.38 29.25 -15.68
N LEU A 446 -2.43 29.91 -16.20
CA LEU A 446 -2.40 30.56 -17.52
C LEU A 446 -1.38 31.70 -17.56
N ARG A 447 -1.35 32.58 -16.54
CA ARG A 447 -0.40 33.70 -16.43
C ARG A 447 1.05 33.26 -16.42
N GLU A 448 1.39 32.23 -15.64
CA GLU A 448 2.75 31.66 -15.58
C GLU A 448 3.26 31.19 -16.95
N ARG A 449 2.35 30.86 -17.88
CA ARG A 449 2.65 30.34 -19.22
C ARG A 449 2.48 31.39 -20.32
N GLY A 450 1.97 32.58 -20.00
CA GLY A 450 1.69 33.65 -20.96
C GLY A 450 0.40 33.45 -21.77
N LEU A 451 -0.52 32.59 -21.28
CA LEU A 451 -1.71 32.11 -22.01
C LEU A 451 -3.02 32.76 -21.52
N GLU A 452 -2.96 33.98 -20.97
CA GLU A 452 -4.14 34.68 -20.40
C GLU A 452 -4.93 35.47 -21.46
N ASP A 453 -4.28 35.95 -22.54
CA ASP A 453 -4.86 36.82 -23.59
C ASP A 453 -5.10 36.12 -24.96
N GLU A 454 -4.74 34.82 -25.11
CA GLU A 454 -5.10 33.99 -26.28
C GLU A 454 -6.55 33.48 -26.23
#